data_AF-A0A5P2C9G1-F1
#
_entry.id   AF-A0A5P2C9G1-F1
#
_cell.length_a   1.000
_cell.length_b   1.000
_cell.length_c   1.000
_cell.angle_alpha   90.00
_cell.angle_beta   90.00
_cell.angle_gamma   90.00
#
_symmetry.space_group_name_H-M   'P 1'
#
loop_
_entity.id
_entity.type
_entity.pdbx_description
1 polymer ?
#
loop_
_entity_poly.entity_id
_entity_poly.type
_entity_poly.pdbx_seq_one_letter_code
_entity_poly.pdbx_strand_id
1 'polypeptide(L)'
;MFPLDGNGGYQVERYYLDFDWQAPKTPFEATTTIKARSTQALSRFNLDFGGNTLHKVTVDGSAAAASREGDELTVTPKAPIAKGRSFTVKVTYTADPTQTRHRDDAIEDYGWIPTPDGTVVYPQPNGARLIFPANDHPSQRAPITFRITTPADRTAVANGKLVSRAERPDGRVRWTYDSEQPLSTQLVQLAVGKFQLVDGEGPGGIPLRDVVPDALVEPTAAYRKLTPDHLKWLQDKLGPYPFNRYGLLVGDTDLGVALETQTLSLVPKADLLGTKVDAERNMVHELTHQWFGDSVALDSWSDLWLSEGHARFYEREYSEQHGGDSFEAAMKTAYQAHDQWRRDYGAPAEPTEPNLFKRMRYDGSALVLYALREKVGDTTFQKIERAWVSGFKGRTASTRQFVDLASKVAGEDLEGFLHPWLYGSRTPPMPGHPDWVVDPAA
;
A
#
# COMPACT_ATOMS: atom_id res chain seq x y z
N MET A 1 16.59 3.92 5.91
CA MET A 1 15.31 4.66 5.92
C MET A 1 14.47 4.11 7.06
N PHE A 2 13.80 4.96 7.85
CA PHE A 2 13.02 4.57 9.02
C PHE A 2 13.64 3.46 9.91
N PRO A 3 14.83 3.68 10.51
CA PRO A 3 15.56 2.63 11.21
C PRO A 3 14.91 2.14 12.51
N LEU A 4 13.87 2.85 12.98
CA LEU A 4 13.12 2.53 14.19
C LEU A 4 11.77 1.88 13.89
N ASP A 5 11.40 1.74 12.61
CA ASP A 5 10.11 1.22 12.22
C ASP A 5 10.11 -0.31 12.19
N GLY A 6 9.03 -0.87 12.73
CA GLY A 6 8.88 -2.30 12.89
C GLY A 6 9.79 -2.86 14.00
N ASN A 7 9.58 -4.13 14.30
CA ASN A 7 10.34 -4.81 15.35
C ASN A 7 10.80 -6.20 14.93
N GLY A 8 12.09 -6.46 15.19
CA GLY A 8 12.70 -7.77 15.06
C GLY A 8 12.36 -8.71 16.22
N GLY A 9 12.47 -10.02 15.97
CA GLY A 9 12.37 -11.02 17.03
C GLY A 9 10.98 -11.64 17.25
N TYR A 10 9.96 -11.19 16.52
CA TYR A 10 8.69 -11.89 16.35
C TYR A 10 8.12 -11.67 14.94
N GLN A 11 7.16 -12.52 14.57
CA GLN A 11 6.32 -12.37 13.39
C GLN A 11 4.86 -12.31 13.83
N VAL A 12 4.09 -11.37 13.27
CA VAL A 12 2.66 -11.30 13.54
C VAL A 12 1.93 -12.37 12.73
N GLU A 13 1.11 -13.16 13.41
CA GLU A 13 0.24 -14.18 12.82
C GLU A 13 -1.14 -13.61 12.47
N ARG A 14 -1.66 -12.65 13.26
CA ARG A 14 -2.94 -11.96 13.00
C ARG A 14 -3.12 -10.70 13.87
N TYR A 15 -3.78 -9.68 13.32
CA TYR A 15 -4.34 -8.57 14.07
C TYR A 15 -5.86 -8.69 14.26
N TYR A 16 -6.36 -8.24 15.41
CA TYR A 16 -7.77 -7.96 15.65
C TYR A 16 -7.88 -6.51 16.11
N LEU A 17 -8.57 -5.69 15.32
CA LEU A 17 -8.74 -4.26 15.54
C LEU A 17 -10.19 -4.00 15.96
N ASP A 18 -10.40 -3.66 17.22
CA ASP A 18 -11.70 -3.32 17.79
C ASP A 18 -11.77 -1.79 17.99
N PHE A 19 -12.59 -1.10 17.18
CA PHE A 19 -12.71 0.36 17.20
C PHE A 19 -14.13 0.79 17.52
N ASP A 20 -14.27 1.69 18.50
CA ASP A 20 -15.57 2.23 18.92
C ASP A 20 -15.86 3.62 18.35
N TRP A 21 -15.75 3.78 17.03
CA TRP A 21 -15.82 5.07 16.35
C TRP A 21 -17.09 5.86 16.67
N GLN A 22 -16.93 7.14 17.05
CA GLN A 22 -18.02 8.00 17.53
C GLN A 22 -18.51 8.98 16.46
N ALA A 23 -17.62 9.87 16.02
CA ALA A 23 -17.85 10.93 15.07
C ALA A 23 -16.50 11.36 14.46
N PRO A 24 -16.48 12.12 13.35
CA PRO A 24 -15.24 12.64 12.79
C PRO A 24 -14.46 13.43 13.84
N LYS A 25 -13.12 13.27 13.83
CA LYS A 25 -12.19 13.98 14.73
C LYS A 25 -12.44 13.79 16.24
N THR A 26 -13.31 12.83 16.62
CA THR A 26 -13.66 12.58 18.02
C THR A 26 -12.89 11.36 18.53
N PRO A 27 -12.06 11.49 19.57
CA PRO A 27 -11.36 10.35 20.15
C PRO A 27 -12.31 9.25 20.63
N PHE A 28 -11.89 7.99 20.52
CA PHE A 28 -12.71 6.85 20.85
C PHE A 28 -11.91 5.68 21.44
N GLU A 29 -12.58 4.82 22.18
CA GLU A 29 -11.95 3.63 22.75
C GLU A 29 -11.61 2.60 21.67
N ALA A 30 -10.39 2.09 21.74
CA ALA A 30 -9.84 1.14 20.79
C ALA A 30 -9.08 0.02 21.50
N THR A 31 -9.02 -1.13 20.85
CA THR A 31 -8.27 -2.28 21.32
C THR A 31 -7.64 -3.00 20.14
N THR A 32 -6.33 -3.21 20.24
CA THR A 32 -5.58 -4.02 19.28
C THR A 32 -5.12 -5.29 19.97
N THR A 33 -5.51 -6.44 19.40
CA THR A 33 -5.01 -7.74 19.82
C THR A 33 -4.13 -8.32 18.72
N ILE A 34 -2.89 -8.64 19.06
CA ILE A 34 -1.87 -9.15 18.14
C ILE A 34 -1.56 -10.58 18.55
N LYS A 35 -1.83 -11.54 17.67
CA LYS A 35 -1.30 -12.90 17.80
C LYS A 35 0.04 -12.93 17.06
N ALA A 36 1.10 -13.36 17.74
CA ALA A 36 2.45 -13.36 17.20
C ALA A 36 3.22 -14.61 17.61
N ARG A 37 4.30 -14.90 16.88
CA ARG A 37 5.25 -15.96 17.18
C ARG A 37 6.65 -15.37 17.30
N SER A 38 7.34 -15.67 18.39
CA SER A 38 8.71 -15.21 18.58
C SER A 38 9.68 -15.93 17.63
N THR A 39 10.58 -15.19 17.00
CA THR A 39 11.68 -15.75 16.17
C THR A 39 12.98 -15.89 16.96
N GLN A 40 13.04 -15.28 18.14
CA GLN A 40 14.10 -15.41 19.14
C GLN A 40 13.51 -15.39 20.56
N ALA A 41 14.34 -15.57 21.60
CA ALA A 41 13.87 -15.36 22.98
C ALA A 41 13.71 -13.86 23.26
N LEU A 42 12.61 -13.46 23.91
CA LEU A 42 12.25 -12.05 24.13
C LEU A 42 12.07 -11.78 25.63
N SER A 43 12.96 -10.96 26.21
CA SER A 43 12.73 -10.32 27.51
C SER A 43 11.90 -9.05 27.38
N ARG A 44 11.90 -8.42 26.20
CA ARG A 44 11.08 -7.29 25.76
C ARG A 44 10.93 -7.32 24.24
N PHE A 45 9.96 -6.59 23.70
CA PHE A 45 9.78 -6.36 22.27
C PHE A 45 9.07 -5.02 22.04
N ASN A 46 9.03 -4.57 20.78
CA ASN A 46 8.52 -3.27 20.39
C ASN A 46 7.27 -3.36 19.49
N LEU A 47 6.47 -2.29 19.52
CA LEU A 47 5.34 -2.01 18.63
C LEU A 47 5.41 -0.52 18.24
N ASP A 48 5.28 -0.22 16.96
CA ASP A 48 5.04 1.14 16.50
C ASP A 48 3.65 1.59 16.94
N PHE A 49 3.58 2.66 17.73
CA PHE A 49 2.36 3.22 18.30
C PHE A 49 2.50 4.71 18.68
N GLY A 50 2.17 5.59 17.74
CA GLY A 50 2.23 7.04 17.90
C GLY A 50 0.85 7.69 18.07
N GLY A 51 0.82 8.96 18.51
CA GLY A 51 -0.37 9.84 18.50
C GLY A 51 -1.52 9.52 19.47
N ASN A 52 -1.66 8.27 19.89
CA ASN A 52 -2.78 7.79 20.68
C ASN A 52 -2.49 7.78 22.20
N THR A 53 -3.55 7.65 23.02
CA THR A 53 -3.43 7.56 24.49
C THR A 53 -3.43 6.10 24.95
N LEU A 54 -2.28 5.61 25.39
CA LEU A 54 -2.10 4.25 25.91
C LEU A 54 -2.80 4.06 27.26
N HIS A 55 -3.57 2.98 27.42
CA HIS A 55 -4.18 2.62 28.72
C HIS A 55 -3.53 1.39 29.36
N LYS A 56 -3.55 0.24 28.67
CA LYS A 56 -3.11 -1.04 29.24
C LYS A 56 -2.52 -1.95 28.18
N VAL A 57 -1.44 -2.63 28.55
CA VAL A 57 -0.83 -3.71 27.78
C VAL A 57 -0.88 -5.01 28.56
N THR A 58 -1.28 -6.09 27.90
CA THR A 58 -1.16 -7.44 28.44
C THR A 58 -0.46 -8.36 27.46
N VAL A 59 0.30 -9.32 27.97
CA VAL A 59 0.89 -10.42 27.22
C VAL A 59 0.36 -11.71 27.82
N ASP A 60 -0.32 -12.52 26.99
CA ASP A 60 -1.04 -13.74 27.36
C ASP A 60 -2.00 -13.54 28.56
N GLY A 61 -2.71 -12.42 28.54
CA GLY A 61 -3.67 -12.05 29.58
C GLY A 61 -3.05 -11.52 30.88
N SER A 62 -1.73 -11.63 31.06
CA SER A 62 -1.02 -11.04 32.20
C SER A 62 -0.63 -9.59 31.90
N ALA A 63 -0.75 -8.71 32.90
CA ALA A 63 -0.27 -7.33 32.77
C ALA A 63 1.24 -7.32 32.41
N ALA A 64 1.60 -6.49 31.43
CA ALA A 64 2.98 -6.26 31.02
C ALA A 64 3.39 -4.82 31.36
N ALA A 65 4.66 -4.62 31.70
CA ALA A 65 5.18 -3.26 31.79
C ALA A 65 5.32 -2.68 30.38
N ALA A 66 5.00 -1.40 30.23
CA ALA A 66 5.03 -0.72 28.94
C ALA A 66 5.55 0.71 29.11
N SER A 67 6.41 1.12 28.19
CA SER A 67 6.92 2.50 28.11
C SER A 67 6.97 2.91 26.65
N ARG A 68 6.52 4.13 26.35
CA ARG A 68 6.56 4.69 25.00
C ARG A 68 7.60 5.81 24.92
N GLU A 69 8.47 5.75 23.93
CA GLU A 69 9.41 6.81 23.56
C GLU A 69 9.17 7.19 22.10
N GLY A 70 8.72 8.42 21.85
CA GLY A 70 8.23 8.82 20.53
C GLY A 70 7.08 7.93 20.07
N ASP A 71 7.26 7.30 18.91
CA ASP A 71 6.31 6.33 18.35
C ASP A 71 6.55 4.91 18.83
N GLU A 72 7.59 4.63 19.61
CA GLU A 72 7.96 3.26 19.92
C GLU A 72 7.50 2.80 21.29
N LEU A 73 6.65 1.77 21.32
CA LEU A 73 6.11 1.15 22.52
C LEU A 73 6.91 -0.11 22.89
N THR A 74 7.80 0.04 23.88
CA THR A 74 8.51 -1.09 24.48
C THR A 74 7.59 -1.85 25.44
N VAL A 75 7.38 -3.14 25.19
CA VAL A 75 6.59 -4.05 26.02
C VAL A 75 7.50 -5.06 26.71
N THR A 76 7.43 -5.13 28.04
CA THR A 76 8.17 -6.09 28.87
C THR A 76 7.18 -7.07 29.52
N PRO A 77 7.07 -8.32 29.02
CA PRO A 77 6.19 -9.32 29.61
C PRO A 77 6.66 -9.73 31.03
N LYS A 78 5.72 -10.19 31.86
CA LYS A 78 6.04 -10.67 33.23
C LYS A 78 7.02 -11.85 33.24
N ALA A 79 6.95 -12.70 32.24
CA ALA A 79 7.89 -13.80 32.01
C ALA A 79 8.46 -13.69 30.58
N PRO A 80 9.76 -13.94 30.37
CA PRO A 80 10.34 -13.95 29.04
C PRO A 80 9.63 -14.93 28.09
N ILE A 81 9.51 -14.56 26.83
CA ILE A 81 8.92 -15.41 25.78
C ILE A 81 10.04 -16.22 25.15
N ALA A 82 9.99 -17.55 25.24
CA ALA A 82 10.96 -18.43 24.60
C ALA A 82 10.91 -18.31 23.07
N LYS A 83 12.01 -18.65 22.37
CA LYS A 83 12.05 -18.71 20.90
C LYS A 83 11.01 -19.70 20.35
N GLY A 84 10.32 -19.33 19.27
CA GLY A 84 9.33 -20.17 18.57
C GLY A 84 7.95 -20.23 19.24
N ARG A 85 7.76 -19.51 20.35
CA ARG A 85 6.56 -19.55 21.19
C ARG A 85 5.52 -18.56 20.68
N SER A 86 4.28 -19.00 20.51
CA SER A 86 3.16 -18.11 20.19
C SER A 86 2.74 -17.30 21.41
N PHE A 87 2.48 -16.01 21.25
CA PHE A 87 2.04 -15.12 22.31
C PHE A 87 0.95 -14.17 21.79
N THR A 88 0.12 -13.69 22.72
CA THR A 88 -0.90 -12.70 22.41
C THR A 88 -0.62 -11.41 23.16
N VAL A 89 -0.46 -10.31 22.41
CA VAL A 89 -0.40 -8.97 22.97
C VAL A 89 -1.77 -8.33 22.85
N LYS A 90 -2.26 -7.71 23.90
CA LYS A 90 -3.47 -6.88 23.85
C LYS A 90 -3.16 -5.50 24.38
N VAL A 91 -3.41 -4.49 23.57
CA VAL A 91 -3.23 -3.08 23.88
C VAL A 91 -4.60 -2.40 23.86
N THR A 92 -4.99 -1.76 24.95
CA THR A 92 -6.17 -0.90 25.01
C THR A 92 -5.73 0.56 25.06
N TYR A 93 -6.41 1.41 24.31
CA TYR A 93 -6.00 2.80 24.12
C TYR A 93 -7.21 3.65 23.67
N THR A 94 -7.12 4.96 23.84
CA THR A 94 -8.00 5.89 23.14
C THR A 94 -7.34 6.26 21.82
N ALA A 95 -8.00 5.92 20.71
CA ALA A 95 -7.61 6.34 19.37
C ALA A 95 -7.95 7.82 19.18
N ASP A 96 -7.03 8.58 18.60
CA ASP A 96 -7.23 9.98 18.25
C ASP A 96 -7.26 10.16 16.72
N PRO A 97 -8.46 10.21 16.10
CA PRO A 97 -8.62 10.40 14.66
C PRO A 97 -8.35 11.82 14.17
N THR A 98 -7.61 12.63 14.95
CA THR A 98 -6.98 13.88 14.48
C THR A 98 -5.49 13.72 14.19
N GLN A 99 -4.91 12.57 14.52
CA GLN A 99 -3.48 12.32 14.35
C GLN A 99 -3.14 12.09 12.87
N THR A 100 -2.45 13.07 12.30
CA THR A 100 -1.85 13.04 10.97
C THR A 100 -0.40 13.47 11.02
N ARG A 101 0.34 13.18 9.95
CA ARG A 101 1.69 13.67 9.72
C ARG A 101 1.81 14.19 8.31
N HIS A 102 2.65 15.20 8.15
CA HIS A 102 2.93 15.81 6.86
C HIS A 102 4.30 15.37 6.33
N ARG A 103 4.41 15.27 5.01
CA ARG A 103 5.63 15.00 4.26
C ARG A 103 5.69 15.96 3.08
N ASP A 104 6.89 16.42 2.75
CA ASP A 104 7.12 17.27 1.58
C ASP A 104 7.24 16.44 0.28
N ASP A 105 6.38 15.45 0.05
CA ASP A 105 6.35 14.60 -1.15
C ASP A 105 4.91 14.25 -1.58
N ALA A 106 4.73 13.38 -2.59
CA ALA A 106 3.42 13.14 -3.21
C ALA A 106 2.31 12.66 -2.24
N ILE A 107 2.69 12.05 -1.12
CA ILE A 107 1.75 11.57 -0.11
C ILE A 107 1.18 12.73 0.72
N GLU A 108 1.95 13.81 0.90
CA GLU A 108 1.60 14.94 1.76
C GLU A 108 1.19 14.50 3.18
N ASP A 109 -0.10 14.43 3.47
CA ASP A 109 -0.64 14.06 4.77
C ASP A 109 -0.99 12.57 4.87
N TYR A 110 -0.53 11.90 5.93
CA TYR A 110 -0.81 10.48 6.21
C TYR A 110 -1.25 10.23 7.67
N GLY A 111 -2.02 9.16 7.89
CA GLY A 111 -2.67 8.83 9.16
C GLY A 111 -4.20 8.78 9.04
N TRP A 112 -4.90 9.47 9.95
CA TRP A 112 -6.36 9.60 9.91
C TRP A 112 -6.79 10.77 9.02
N ILE A 113 -7.60 10.51 8.00
CA ILE A 113 -8.10 11.58 7.12
C ILE A 113 -9.59 11.79 7.42
N PRO A 114 -10.01 12.97 7.90
CA PRO A 114 -11.41 13.28 8.11
C PRO A 114 -12.12 13.51 6.76
N THR A 115 -13.33 12.98 6.61
CA THR A 115 -14.26 13.36 5.52
C THR A 115 -15.36 14.25 6.10
N PRO A 116 -16.20 14.90 5.28
CA PRO A 116 -17.28 15.77 5.78
C PRO A 116 -18.21 15.12 6.81
N ASP A 117 -18.41 13.80 6.72
CA ASP A 117 -19.36 13.04 7.53
C ASP A 117 -18.74 11.84 8.28
N GLY A 118 -17.42 11.66 8.15
CA GLY A 118 -16.74 10.40 8.45
C GLY A 118 -15.22 10.50 8.57
N THR A 119 -14.55 9.38 8.32
CA THR A 119 -13.09 9.26 8.26
C THR A 119 -12.70 8.14 7.30
N VAL A 120 -11.54 8.29 6.67
CA VAL A 120 -10.79 7.23 5.99
C VAL A 120 -9.39 7.14 6.60
N VAL A 121 -8.66 6.05 6.37
CA VAL A 121 -7.25 5.95 6.77
C VAL A 121 -6.34 6.01 5.55
N TYR A 122 -5.18 6.62 5.75
CA TYR A 122 -4.15 6.82 4.73
C TYR A 122 -2.77 6.47 5.32
N PRO A 123 -2.44 5.18 5.49
CA PRO A 123 -1.34 4.77 6.35
C PRO A 123 0.02 4.64 5.67
N GLN A 124 0.15 4.86 4.36
CA GLN A 124 1.46 4.80 3.71
C GLN A 124 2.29 6.08 4.02
N PRO A 125 3.60 5.98 4.29
CA PRO A 125 4.43 4.77 4.37
C PRO A 125 4.31 4.02 5.71
N ASN A 126 4.24 4.74 6.83
CA ASN A 126 4.33 4.18 8.18
C ASN A 126 3.34 4.86 9.14
N GLY A 127 2.16 5.20 8.63
CA GLY A 127 1.06 5.83 9.34
C GLY A 127 0.18 4.86 10.13
N ALA A 128 0.33 3.54 9.96
CA ALA A 128 -0.50 2.59 10.69
C ALA A 128 -0.31 2.74 12.20
N ARG A 129 0.90 3.11 12.66
CA ARG A 129 1.20 3.45 14.06
C ARG A 129 0.30 4.54 14.66
N LEU A 130 -0.25 5.44 13.84
CA LEU A 130 -1.15 6.52 14.28
C LEU A 130 -2.59 6.01 14.46
N ILE A 131 -2.89 4.81 13.94
CA ILE A 131 -4.22 4.19 13.91
C ILE A 131 -4.28 3.06 14.95
N PHE A 132 -3.25 2.21 14.98
CA PHE A 132 -3.16 1.08 15.91
C PHE A 132 -1.70 0.67 16.21
N PRO A 133 -1.43 0.05 17.38
CA PRO A 133 -0.13 -0.56 17.66
C PRO A 133 0.21 -1.67 16.65
N ALA A 134 1.34 -1.55 15.97
CA ALA A 134 1.69 -2.41 14.84
C ALA A 134 3.18 -2.81 14.82
N ASN A 135 3.52 -3.78 13.98
CA ASN A 135 4.88 -3.94 13.46
C ASN A 135 4.89 -3.26 12.10
N ASP A 136 5.12 -1.94 12.08
CA ASP A 136 4.76 -1.04 10.99
C ASP A 136 5.87 -0.91 9.94
N HIS A 137 6.12 -2.01 9.24
CA HIS A 137 7.14 -2.10 8.21
C HIS A 137 6.56 -2.85 6.99
N PRO A 138 6.88 -2.45 5.74
CA PRO A 138 6.25 -3.01 4.55
C PRO A 138 6.46 -4.52 4.39
N SER A 139 7.54 -5.08 4.95
CA SER A 139 7.78 -6.54 4.94
C SER A 139 6.93 -7.33 5.95
N GLN A 140 6.26 -6.65 6.88
CA GLN A 140 5.52 -7.28 7.95
C GLN A 140 4.05 -7.41 7.58
N ARG A 141 3.71 -8.60 7.12
CA ARG A 141 2.36 -8.94 6.66
C ARG A 141 1.63 -9.81 7.65
N ALA A 142 0.37 -9.49 7.90
CA ALA A 142 -0.53 -10.36 8.65
C ALA A 142 -1.97 -10.14 8.20
N PRO A 143 -2.83 -11.16 8.30
CA PRO A 143 -4.25 -10.96 8.10
C PRO A 143 -4.84 -10.15 9.27
N ILE A 144 -5.95 -9.46 9.00
CA ILE A 144 -6.58 -8.55 9.95
C ILE A 144 -8.07 -8.86 10.05
N THR A 145 -8.59 -8.93 11.27
CA THR A 145 -10.02 -8.86 11.53
C THR A 145 -10.36 -7.48 12.10
N PHE A 146 -11.18 -6.72 11.37
CA PHE A 146 -11.67 -5.42 11.80
C PHE A 146 -13.03 -5.58 12.48
N ARG A 147 -13.25 -4.88 13.58
CA ARG A 147 -14.51 -4.85 14.31
C ARG A 147 -14.84 -3.41 14.70
N ILE A 148 -15.65 -2.77 13.89
CA ILE A 148 -15.88 -1.32 13.94
C ILE A 148 -17.30 -1.09 14.44
N THR A 149 -17.45 -0.48 15.61
CA THR A 149 -18.75 0.02 16.08
C THR A 149 -18.96 1.43 15.56
N THR A 150 -20.14 1.74 15.03
CA THR A 150 -20.51 3.07 14.55
C THR A 150 -21.91 3.45 15.03
N PRO A 151 -22.29 4.75 15.01
CA PRO A 151 -23.69 5.15 15.00
C PRO A 151 -24.50 4.40 13.93
N ALA A 152 -25.81 4.24 14.14
CA ALA A 152 -26.69 3.47 13.25
C ALA A 152 -26.81 4.05 11.83
N ASP A 153 -26.63 5.36 11.69
CA ASP A 153 -26.70 6.12 10.45
C ASP A 153 -25.34 6.24 9.74
N ARG A 154 -24.39 5.35 10.07
CA ARG A 154 -23.07 5.26 9.45
C ARG A 154 -22.78 3.84 8.97
N THR A 155 -22.05 3.77 7.86
CA THR A 155 -21.51 2.55 7.28
C THR A 155 -20.02 2.49 7.57
N ALA A 156 -19.55 1.36 8.12
CA ALA A 156 -18.13 1.07 8.19
C ALA A 156 -17.73 0.06 7.11
N VAL A 157 -16.58 0.30 6.49
CA VAL A 157 -15.93 -0.61 5.53
C VAL A 157 -14.46 -0.77 5.90
N ALA A 158 -13.88 -1.89 5.48
CA ALA A 158 -12.45 -2.15 5.59
C ALA A 158 -12.00 -3.09 4.46
N ASN A 159 -10.70 -3.40 4.40
CA ASN A 159 -10.17 -4.40 3.47
C ASN A 159 -10.95 -5.73 3.58
N GLY A 160 -11.07 -6.44 2.46
CA GLY A 160 -11.65 -7.78 2.41
C GLY A 160 -13.17 -7.84 2.62
N LYS A 161 -13.63 -8.94 3.21
CA LYS A 161 -15.04 -9.34 3.22
C LYS A 161 -15.76 -8.90 4.49
N LEU A 162 -16.98 -8.38 4.33
CA LEU A 162 -17.92 -8.23 5.45
C LEU A 162 -18.35 -9.61 5.94
N VAL A 163 -17.98 -9.97 7.17
CA VAL A 163 -18.31 -11.25 7.81
C VAL A 163 -19.59 -11.13 8.63
N SER A 164 -19.81 -9.99 9.28
CA SER A 164 -20.99 -9.78 10.12
C SER A 164 -21.33 -8.30 10.26
N ARG A 165 -22.64 -8.00 10.32
CA ARG A 165 -23.21 -6.71 10.69
C ARG A 165 -24.24 -6.98 11.79
N ALA A 166 -24.04 -6.41 12.96
CA ALA A 166 -24.89 -6.67 14.12
C ALA A 166 -25.27 -5.38 14.85
N GLU A 167 -26.55 -5.22 15.13
CA GLU A 167 -27.04 -4.18 16.03
C GLU A 167 -26.57 -4.46 17.47
N ARG A 168 -26.35 -3.39 18.22
CA ARG A 168 -25.92 -3.42 19.62
C ARG A 168 -27.06 -2.93 20.52
N PRO A 169 -27.12 -3.35 21.80
CA PRO A 169 -28.19 -2.94 22.72
C PRO A 169 -28.31 -1.43 22.93
N ASP A 170 -27.25 -0.68 22.67
CA ASP A 170 -27.19 0.79 22.74
C ASP A 170 -27.64 1.47 21.43
N GLY A 171 -28.14 0.72 20.45
CA GLY A 171 -28.61 1.21 19.15
C GLY A 171 -27.50 1.44 18.12
N ARG A 172 -26.23 1.16 18.44
CA ARG A 172 -25.12 1.25 17.49
C ARG A 172 -24.99 -0.01 16.62
N VAL A 173 -24.19 0.05 15.57
CA VAL A 173 -23.96 -1.09 14.66
C VAL A 173 -22.50 -1.51 14.72
N ARG A 174 -22.25 -2.80 14.92
CA ARG A 174 -20.92 -3.40 14.82
C ARG A 174 -20.76 -4.08 13.46
N TRP A 175 -19.76 -3.64 12.72
CA TRP A 175 -19.33 -4.19 11.44
C TRP A 175 -18.07 -5.04 11.65
N THR A 176 -18.06 -6.27 11.15
CA THR A 176 -16.90 -7.16 11.24
C THR A 176 -16.42 -7.51 9.84
N TYR A 177 -15.19 -7.12 9.51
CA TYR A 177 -14.52 -7.47 8.27
C TYR A 177 -13.35 -8.41 8.52
N ASP A 178 -13.07 -9.26 7.54
CA ASP A 178 -11.86 -10.07 7.48
C ASP A 178 -11.09 -9.69 6.21
N SER A 179 -9.79 -9.42 6.34
CA SER A 179 -8.96 -9.09 5.18
C SER A 179 -8.82 -10.23 4.17
N GLU A 180 -9.23 -11.46 4.55
CA GLU A 180 -9.17 -12.73 3.78
C GLU A 180 -7.74 -13.22 3.51
N GLN A 181 -6.80 -12.31 3.27
CA GLN A 181 -5.39 -12.55 2.99
C GLN A 181 -4.49 -11.60 3.81
N PRO A 182 -3.22 -11.95 4.05
CA PRO A 182 -2.27 -11.08 4.73
C PRO A 182 -1.95 -9.82 3.91
N LEU A 183 -1.91 -8.67 4.58
CA LEU A 183 -1.51 -7.38 4.02
C LEU A 183 -0.43 -6.75 4.90
N SER A 184 0.36 -5.85 4.32
CA SER A 184 1.26 -4.96 5.06
C SER A 184 0.44 -3.85 5.73
N THR A 185 0.92 -3.34 6.86
CA THR A 185 0.21 -2.31 7.65
C THR A 185 -0.03 -1.02 6.90
N GLN A 186 0.89 -0.67 5.99
CA GLN A 186 0.80 0.48 5.09
C GLN A 186 -0.32 0.37 4.03
N LEU A 187 -0.93 -0.81 3.87
CA LEU A 187 -2.02 -1.09 2.92
C LEU A 187 -3.39 -1.24 3.59
N VAL A 188 -3.48 -0.97 4.89
CA VAL A 188 -4.72 -1.06 5.65
C VAL A 188 -5.70 0.02 5.18
N GLN A 189 -6.93 -0.39 4.92
CA GLN A 189 -8.06 0.51 4.69
C GLN A 189 -9.16 0.25 5.71
N LEU A 190 -9.70 1.36 6.21
CA LEU A 190 -10.85 1.46 7.08
C LEU A 190 -11.49 2.82 6.81
N ALA A 191 -12.78 2.81 6.54
CA ALA A 191 -13.56 4.03 6.41
C ALA A 191 -14.88 3.93 7.15
N VAL A 192 -15.31 5.05 7.71
CA VAL A 192 -16.62 5.21 8.35
C VAL A 192 -17.25 6.48 7.80
N GLY A 193 -18.49 6.42 7.31
CA GLY A 193 -19.17 7.55 6.67
C GLY A 193 -20.58 7.17 6.23
N LYS A 194 -21.24 8.05 5.47
CA LYS A 194 -22.48 7.73 4.75
C LYS A 194 -22.11 7.27 3.35
N PHE A 195 -22.06 5.96 3.18
CA PHE A 195 -21.67 5.33 1.94
C PHE A 195 -22.81 4.49 1.36
N GLN A 196 -22.96 4.55 0.03
CA GLN A 196 -23.55 3.48 -0.75
C GLN A 196 -22.49 2.43 -1.09
N LEU A 197 -22.89 1.16 -1.02
CA LEU A 197 -22.10 0.06 -1.55
C LEU A 197 -22.62 -0.22 -2.96
N VAL A 198 -21.74 -0.10 -3.96
CA VAL A 198 -22.06 -0.40 -5.35
C VAL A 198 -21.35 -1.68 -5.72
N ASP A 199 -22.10 -2.79 -5.72
CA ASP A 199 -21.58 -4.10 -6.05
C ASP A 199 -21.51 -4.30 -7.58
N GLY A 200 -20.53 -5.09 -8.01
CA GLY A 200 -20.33 -5.48 -9.39
C GLY A 200 -19.56 -6.79 -9.50
N GLU A 201 -19.26 -7.18 -10.73
CA GLU A 201 -18.53 -8.41 -11.02
C GLU A 201 -17.42 -8.12 -12.05
N GLY A 202 -16.21 -8.53 -11.70
CA GLY A 202 -15.04 -8.50 -12.57
C GLY A 202 -14.86 -9.81 -13.33
N PRO A 203 -13.84 -9.88 -14.21
CA PRO A 203 -13.47 -11.09 -14.94
C PRO A 203 -13.42 -12.34 -14.07
N GLY A 204 -14.06 -13.42 -14.53
CA GLY A 204 -14.05 -14.72 -13.81
C GLY A 204 -14.85 -14.74 -12.51
N GLY A 205 -15.75 -13.77 -12.29
CA GLY A 205 -16.62 -13.73 -11.12
C GLY A 205 -16.01 -13.08 -9.88
N ILE A 206 -14.93 -12.31 -10.05
CA ILE A 206 -14.31 -11.56 -8.96
C ILE A 206 -15.33 -10.54 -8.43
N PRO A 207 -15.78 -10.62 -7.17
CA PRO A 207 -16.69 -9.64 -6.61
C PRO A 207 -16.04 -8.26 -6.57
N LEU A 208 -16.73 -7.26 -7.12
CA LEU A 208 -16.37 -5.86 -7.00
C LEU A 208 -17.29 -5.18 -5.99
N ARG A 209 -16.73 -4.33 -5.13
CA ARG A 209 -17.50 -3.53 -4.17
C ARG A 209 -16.90 -2.14 -4.04
N ASP A 210 -17.49 -1.18 -4.74
CA ASP A 210 -17.16 0.21 -4.53
C ASP A 210 -17.88 0.76 -3.30
N VAL A 211 -17.21 1.65 -2.60
CA VAL A 211 -17.71 2.36 -1.43
C VAL A 211 -17.73 3.83 -1.78
N VAL A 212 -18.93 4.41 -1.89
CA VAL A 212 -19.10 5.72 -2.50
C VAL A 212 -19.98 6.61 -1.63
N PRO A 213 -19.55 7.84 -1.29
CA PRO A 213 -20.42 8.82 -0.67
C PRO A 213 -21.69 9.05 -1.51
N ASP A 214 -22.85 9.21 -0.87
CA ASP A 214 -24.15 9.33 -1.55
C ASP A 214 -24.13 10.35 -2.71
N ALA A 215 -23.51 11.51 -2.50
CA ALA A 215 -23.43 12.58 -3.49
C ALA A 215 -22.50 12.28 -4.68
N LEU A 216 -21.63 11.29 -4.57
CA LEU A 216 -20.61 10.94 -5.57
C LEU A 216 -20.95 9.66 -6.35
N VAL A 217 -22.06 8.98 -6.05
CA VAL A 217 -22.46 7.74 -6.73
C VAL A 217 -22.59 7.93 -8.24
N GLU A 218 -23.44 8.86 -8.68
CA GLU A 218 -23.66 9.17 -10.10
C GLU A 218 -22.48 9.91 -10.74
N PRO A 219 -21.90 10.97 -10.13
CA PRO A 219 -20.78 11.69 -10.75
C PRO A 219 -19.55 10.84 -11.06
N THR A 220 -19.26 9.81 -10.25
CA THR A 220 -18.11 8.93 -10.46
C THR A 220 -18.45 7.65 -11.21
N ALA A 221 -19.73 7.39 -11.51
CA ALA A 221 -20.19 6.11 -12.06
C ALA A 221 -19.53 5.77 -13.41
N ALA A 222 -19.26 6.77 -14.25
CA ALA A 222 -18.71 6.55 -15.58
C ALA A 222 -17.32 5.89 -15.54
N TYR A 223 -16.45 6.28 -14.60
CA TYR A 223 -15.11 5.74 -14.48
C TYR A 223 -15.05 4.49 -13.61
N ARG A 224 -15.80 4.45 -12.50
CA ARG A 224 -15.88 3.23 -11.66
C ARG A 224 -16.37 2.00 -12.44
N LYS A 225 -17.26 2.20 -13.42
CA LYS A 225 -17.74 1.11 -14.30
C LYS A 225 -16.65 0.53 -15.23
N LEU A 226 -15.48 1.16 -15.34
CA LEU A 226 -14.36 0.68 -16.15
C LEU A 226 -13.49 -0.34 -15.40
N THR A 227 -13.62 -0.48 -14.08
CA THR A 227 -12.81 -1.39 -13.26
C THR A 227 -12.77 -2.84 -13.77
N PRO A 228 -13.87 -3.47 -14.24
CA PRO A 228 -13.81 -4.81 -14.84
C PRO A 228 -12.89 -4.90 -16.06
N ASP A 229 -12.91 -3.89 -16.92
CA ASP A 229 -12.10 -3.85 -18.16
C ASP A 229 -10.63 -3.60 -17.84
N HIS A 230 -10.33 -2.69 -16.90
CA HIS A 230 -8.98 -2.50 -16.38
C HIS A 230 -8.41 -3.78 -15.76
N LEU A 231 -9.22 -4.48 -14.95
CA LEU A 231 -8.82 -5.76 -14.34
C LEU A 231 -8.57 -6.82 -15.41
N LYS A 232 -9.41 -6.88 -16.44
CA LYS A 232 -9.21 -7.79 -17.57
C LYS A 232 -7.88 -7.49 -18.27
N TRP A 233 -7.62 -6.24 -18.60
CA TRP A 233 -6.40 -5.82 -19.30
C TRP A 233 -5.15 -6.17 -18.49
N LEU A 234 -5.15 -5.88 -17.19
CA LEU A 234 -4.03 -6.24 -16.31
C LEU A 234 -3.86 -7.76 -16.17
N GLN A 235 -4.95 -8.53 -16.10
CA GLN A 235 -4.84 -10.00 -16.10
C GLN A 235 -4.25 -10.57 -17.39
N ASP A 236 -4.59 -9.98 -18.54
CA ASP A 236 -4.02 -10.38 -19.82
C ASP A 236 -2.50 -10.08 -19.87
N LYS A 237 -2.02 -9.06 -19.15
CA LYS A 237 -0.59 -8.73 -19.03
C LYS A 237 0.13 -9.60 -17.99
N LEU A 238 -0.37 -9.60 -16.76
CA LEU A 238 0.31 -10.07 -15.54
C LEU A 238 -0.12 -11.48 -15.10
N GLY A 239 -1.24 -11.98 -15.60
CA GLY A 239 -1.86 -13.22 -15.12
C GLY A 239 -2.96 -12.97 -14.08
N PRO A 240 -3.53 -14.03 -13.48
CA PRO A 240 -4.73 -13.93 -12.65
C PRO A 240 -4.61 -12.91 -11.50
N TYR A 241 -5.72 -12.22 -11.22
CA TYR A 241 -5.82 -11.30 -10.08
C TYR A 241 -5.48 -12.03 -8.76
N PRO A 242 -4.64 -11.44 -7.88
CA PRO A 242 -4.09 -12.18 -6.75
C PRO A 242 -5.01 -12.30 -5.54
N PHE A 243 -6.09 -11.49 -5.46
CA PHE A 243 -7.00 -11.44 -4.32
C PHE A 243 -8.41 -11.93 -4.65
N ASN A 244 -9.22 -12.12 -3.62
CA ASN A 244 -10.58 -12.65 -3.75
C ASN A 244 -11.64 -11.61 -4.14
N ARG A 245 -11.32 -10.32 -4.07
CA ARG A 245 -12.23 -9.20 -4.36
C ARG A 245 -11.44 -7.92 -4.63
N TYR A 246 -12.09 -6.96 -5.25
CA TYR A 246 -11.55 -5.61 -5.43
C TYR A 246 -12.67 -4.57 -5.28
N GLY A 247 -12.30 -3.29 -5.24
CA GLY A 247 -13.24 -2.18 -5.27
C GLY A 247 -12.55 -0.85 -5.04
N LEU A 248 -13.27 0.23 -5.31
CA LEU A 248 -12.81 1.59 -5.09
C LEU A 248 -13.51 2.20 -3.88
N LEU A 249 -12.76 2.78 -2.96
CA LEU A 249 -13.27 3.71 -1.96
C LEU A 249 -13.13 5.13 -2.52
N VAL A 250 -14.25 5.76 -2.88
CA VAL A 250 -14.25 7.15 -3.34
C VAL A 250 -14.08 8.07 -2.14
N GLY A 251 -12.92 8.70 -2.02
CA GLY A 251 -12.61 9.66 -0.98
C GLY A 251 -13.22 11.03 -1.28
N ASP A 252 -14.19 11.49 -0.47
CA ASP A 252 -14.59 12.90 -0.44
C ASP A 252 -13.55 13.72 0.35
N THR A 253 -12.36 13.78 -0.22
CA THR A 253 -11.13 14.32 0.38
C THR A 253 -10.34 15.08 -0.68
N ASP A 254 -9.44 15.96 -0.23
CA ASP A 254 -8.52 16.72 -1.10
C ASP A 254 -7.09 16.13 -1.08
N LEU A 255 -6.98 14.81 -0.85
CA LEU A 255 -5.70 14.10 -0.90
C LEU A 255 -5.04 14.26 -2.27
N GLY A 256 -3.73 14.49 -2.28
CA GLY A 256 -2.98 14.77 -3.50
C GLY A 256 -2.81 13.57 -4.44
N VAL A 257 -2.88 12.34 -3.91
CA VAL A 257 -2.79 11.10 -4.69
C VAL A 257 -3.76 10.03 -4.13
N ALA A 258 -4.09 9.06 -4.98
CA ALA A 258 -4.77 7.84 -4.57
C ALA A 258 -3.81 6.90 -3.81
N LEU A 259 -4.39 5.91 -3.13
CA LEU A 259 -3.62 4.91 -2.40
C LEU A 259 -4.16 3.51 -2.64
N GLU A 260 -3.24 2.58 -2.87
CA GLU A 260 -3.48 1.26 -3.42
C GLU A 260 -4.10 0.27 -2.43
N THR A 261 -4.64 0.75 -1.30
CA THR A 261 -4.95 -0.08 -0.14
C THR A 261 -5.64 -1.40 -0.50
N GLN A 262 -5.06 -2.52 -0.04
CA GLN A 262 -5.32 -3.86 -0.56
C GLN A 262 -6.81 -4.20 -0.64
N THR A 263 -7.29 -4.65 -1.80
CA THR A 263 -8.69 -5.00 -2.11
C THR A 263 -9.72 -3.85 -2.08
N LEU A 264 -9.32 -2.64 -1.69
CA LEU A 264 -10.21 -1.47 -1.61
C LEU A 264 -9.38 -0.18 -1.79
N SER A 265 -9.00 0.16 -3.02
CA SER A 265 -8.13 1.32 -3.29
C SER A 265 -8.86 2.62 -2.95
N LEU A 266 -8.22 3.52 -2.19
CA LEU A 266 -8.75 4.84 -1.91
C LEU A 266 -8.44 5.77 -3.08
N VAL A 267 -9.48 6.29 -3.71
CA VAL A 267 -9.34 7.21 -4.85
C VAL A 267 -10.01 8.54 -4.49
N PRO A 268 -9.24 9.65 -4.40
CA PRO A 268 -9.79 10.97 -4.18
C PRO A 268 -10.81 11.32 -5.26
N LYS A 269 -11.90 12.02 -4.90
CA LYS A 269 -12.96 12.38 -5.85
C LYS A 269 -12.43 13.15 -7.06
N ALA A 270 -11.37 13.95 -6.90
CA ALA A 270 -10.81 14.75 -7.99
C ALA A 270 -10.32 13.86 -9.15
N ASP A 271 -9.75 12.71 -8.83
CA ASP A 271 -9.25 11.73 -9.80
C ASP A 271 -10.37 11.06 -10.59
N LEU A 272 -11.59 11.03 -10.06
CA LEU A 272 -12.78 10.46 -10.71
C LEU A 272 -13.74 11.51 -11.28
N LEU A 273 -13.41 12.79 -11.15
CA LEU A 273 -14.18 13.90 -11.70
C LEU A 273 -13.42 14.67 -12.79
N GLY A 274 -12.16 14.31 -13.02
CA GLY A 274 -11.30 14.86 -14.06
C GLY A 274 -11.58 14.31 -15.46
N THR A 275 -10.57 14.41 -16.31
CA THR A 275 -10.63 13.87 -17.68
C THR A 275 -10.66 12.34 -17.66
N LYS A 276 -11.19 11.73 -18.72
CA LYS A 276 -11.23 10.27 -18.85
C LYS A 276 -9.82 9.66 -18.78
N VAL A 277 -8.86 10.25 -19.49
CA VAL A 277 -7.48 9.73 -19.55
C VAL A 277 -6.82 9.78 -18.17
N ASP A 278 -6.96 10.87 -17.44
CA ASP A 278 -6.37 11.00 -16.10
C ASP A 278 -7.01 10.02 -15.10
N ALA A 279 -8.35 9.90 -15.14
CA ALA A 279 -9.08 8.97 -14.29
C ALA A 279 -8.66 7.51 -14.55
N GLU A 280 -8.59 7.10 -15.82
CA GLU A 280 -8.14 5.75 -16.18
C GLU A 280 -6.69 5.49 -15.80
N ARG A 281 -5.80 6.48 -15.94
CA ARG A 281 -4.40 6.35 -15.52
C ARG A 281 -4.29 6.07 -14.03
N ASN A 282 -4.95 6.88 -13.20
CA ASN A 282 -4.94 6.68 -11.75
C ASN A 282 -5.58 5.33 -11.39
N MET A 283 -6.73 4.98 -11.96
CA MET A 283 -7.38 3.69 -11.69
C MET A 283 -6.50 2.47 -12.09
N VAL A 284 -5.81 2.53 -13.23
CA VAL A 284 -4.90 1.46 -13.66
C VAL A 284 -3.63 1.43 -12.81
N HIS A 285 -3.11 2.58 -12.38
CA HIS A 285 -1.98 2.67 -11.43
C HIS A 285 -2.34 1.95 -10.12
N GLU A 286 -3.45 2.33 -9.48
CA GLU A 286 -3.92 1.72 -8.23
C GLU A 286 -4.24 0.23 -8.35
N LEU A 287 -4.80 -0.19 -9.49
CA LEU A 287 -5.12 -1.60 -9.71
C LEU A 287 -3.88 -2.44 -10.01
N THR A 288 -2.85 -1.86 -10.65
CA THR A 288 -1.56 -2.54 -10.88
C THR A 288 -0.89 -2.90 -9.57
N HIS A 289 -0.99 -2.03 -8.56
CA HIS A 289 -0.42 -2.26 -7.24
C HIS A 289 -0.93 -3.54 -6.56
N GLN A 290 -2.13 -4.01 -6.93
CA GLN A 290 -2.65 -5.27 -6.41
C GLN A 290 -1.73 -6.46 -6.74
N TRP A 291 -0.99 -6.41 -7.86
CA TRP A 291 0.10 -7.34 -8.14
C TRP A 291 1.43 -6.90 -7.53
N PHE A 292 1.79 -5.62 -7.67
CA PHE A 292 3.08 -5.03 -7.30
C PHE A 292 2.97 -4.08 -6.10
N GLY A 293 3.46 -4.47 -4.93
CA GLY A 293 3.30 -3.70 -3.69
C GLY A 293 2.39 -4.42 -2.68
N ASP A 294 1.27 -5.00 -3.16
CA ASP A 294 0.32 -5.70 -2.29
C ASP A 294 0.55 -7.22 -2.27
N SER A 295 0.37 -7.88 -3.42
CA SER A 295 0.54 -9.33 -3.53
C SER A 295 2.02 -9.69 -3.40
N VAL A 296 2.86 -9.05 -4.20
CA VAL A 296 4.32 -9.04 -4.03
C VAL A 296 4.70 -7.80 -3.24
N ALA A 297 4.79 -7.95 -1.92
CA ALA A 297 5.08 -6.84 -1.03
C ALA A 297 6.57 -6.50 -1.00
N LEU A 298 6.90 -5.29 -0.58
CA LEU A 298 8.29 -4.83 -0.49
C LEU A 298 9.01 -5.49 0.70
N ASP A 299 10.26 -5.92 0.48
CA ASP A 299 11.13 -6.34 1.57
C ASP A 299 11.64 -5.15 2.40
N SER A 300 11.86 -4.01 1.75
CA SER A 300 12.22 -2.75 2.37
C SER A 300 11.74 -1.56 1.53
N TRP A 301 11.74 -0.36 2.10
CA TRP A 301 11.43 0.86 1.34
C TRP A 301 12.45 1.19 0.25
N SER A 302 13.67 0.62 0.30
CA SER A 302 14.62 0.72 -0.81
C SER A 302 14.14 0.00 -2.07
N ASP A 303 13.19 -0.92 -1.92
CA ASP A 303 12.59 -1.68 -3.01
C ASP A 303 11.32 -1.01 -3.58
N LEU A 304 10.95 0.20 -3.13
CA LEU A 304 9.71 0.90 -3.53
C LEU A 304 9.56 1.05 -5.05
N TRP A 305 10.66 1.16 -5.77
CA TRP A 305 10.66 1.23 -7.24
C TRP A 305 9.97 0.02 -7.90
N LEU A 306 9.94 -1.15 -7.24
CA LEU A 306 9.23 -2.36 -7.69
C LEU A 306 7.70 -2.27 -7.54
N SER A 307 7.21 -1.32 -6.74
CA SER A 307 5.78 -1.00 -6.61
C SER A 307 5.44 0.13 -7.58
N GLU A 308 6.01 1.31 -7.32
CA GLU A 308 5.67 2.54 -8.04
C GLU A 308 6.15 2.56 -9.49
N GLY A 309 7.31 1.97 -9.77
CA GLY A 309 7.82 1.88 -11.14
C GLY A 309 6.93 1.01 -12.01
N HIS A 310 6.46 -0.13 -11.49
CA HIS A 310 5.56 -1.03 -12.19
C HIS A 310 4.18 -0.42 -12.38
N ALA A 311 3.59 0.17 -11.34
CA ALA A 311 2.31 0.88 -11.45
C ALA A 311 2.38 2.00 -12.50
N ARG A 312 3.43 2.83 -12.44
CA ARG A 312 3.71 3.90 -13.42
C ARG A 312 3.96 3.37 -14.82
N PHE A 313 4.57 2.20 -14.97
CA PHE A 313 4.82 1.59 -16.28
C PHE A 313 3.50 1.15 -16.94
N TYR A 314 2.67 0.40 -16.21
CA TYR A 314 1.42 -0.14 -16.77
C TYR A 314 0.33 0.93 -16.95
N GLU A 315 0.26 1.98 -16.12
CA GLU A 315 -0.65 3.11 -16.41
C GLU A 315 -0.28 3.83 -17.71
N ARG A 316 1.02 3.98 -18.02
CA ARG A 316 1.48 4.63 -19.26
C ARG A 316 1.21 3.76 -20.48
N GLU A 317 1.49 2.46 -20.38
CA GLU A 317 1.18 1.50 -21.45
C GLU A 317 -0.33 1.45 -21.74
N TYR A 318 -1.17 1.43 -20.70
CA TYR A 318 -2.62 1.49 -20.88
C TYR A 318 -3.05 2.82 -21.50
N SER A 319 -2.55 3.93 -20.97
CA SER A 319 -2.90 5.28 -21.42
C SER A 319 -2.65 5.49 -22.91
N GLU A 320 -1.51 5.05 -23.44
CA GLU A 320 -1.20 5.16 -24.87
C GLU A 320 -2.25 4.44 -25.75
N GLN A 321 -2.73 3.28 -25.30
CA GLN A 321 -3.75 2.49 -26.01
C GLN A 321 -5.16 3.11 -25.94
N HIS A 322 -5.37 4.06 -25.02
CA HIS A 322 -6.69 4.62 -24.69
C HIS A 322 -6.78 6.14 -24.88
N GLY A 323 -5.89 6.70 -25.72
CA GLY A 323 -5.97 8.10 -26.17
C GLY A 323 -5.17 9.10 -25.35
N GLY A 324 -4.30 8.63 -24.45
CA GLY A 324 -3.29 9.47 -23.81
C GLY A 324 -2.00 9.60 -24.62
N ASP A 325 -1.00 10.23 -24.01
CA ASP A 325 0.29 10.50 -24.65
C ASP A 325 1.06 9.22 -25.01
N SER A 326 1.96 9.34 -25.99
CA SER A 326 2.86 8.24 -26.36
C SER A 326 3.73 7.81 -25.19
N PHE A 327 3.80 6.50 -24.98
CA PHE A 327 4.59 5.89 -23.92
C PHE A 327 6.09 6.14 -24.14
N GLU A 328 6.58 5.93 -25.37
CA GLU A 328 7.97 6.23 -25.74
C GLU A 328 8.32 7.69 -25.47
N ALA A 329 7.45 8.64 -25.87
CA ALA A 329 7.69 10.06 -25.63
C ALA A 329 7.77 10.39 -24.13
N ALA A 330 6.89 9.80 -23.31
CA ALA A 330 6.94 9.97 -21.86
C ALA A 330 8.24 9.40 -21.25
N MET A 331 8.71 8.25 -21.74
CA MET A 331 9.99 7.66 -21.30
C MET A 331 11.19 8.48 -21.76
N LYS A 332 11.14 9.08 -22.96
CA LYS A 332 12.17 10.01 -23.43
C LYS A 332 12.27 11.24 -22.54
N THR A 333 11.13 11.83 -22.17
CA THR A 333 11.08 12.96 -21.22
C THR A 333 11.62 12.56 -19.85
N ALA A 334 11.26 11.37 -19.35
CA ALA A 334 11.80 10.86 -18.10
C ALA A 334 13.32 10.65 -18.17
N TYR A 335 13.83 10.12 -19.29
CA TYR A 335 15.26 9.92 -19.54
C TYR A 335 16.02 11.24 -19.53
N GLN A 336 15.50 12.28 -20.21
CA GLN A 336 16.12 13.60 -20.24
C GLN A 336 16.32 14.18 -18.83
N ALA A 337 15.31 14.08 -17.97
CA ALA A 337 15.37 14.58 -16.60
C ALA A 337 16.08 13.65 -15.60
N HIS A 338 16.45 12.43 -16.02
CA HIS A 338 16.78 11.36 -15.09
C HIS A 338 18.05 11.62 -14.27
N ASP A 339 19.08 12.25 -14.86
CA ASP A 339 20.29 12.65 -14.12
C ASP A 339 20.02 13.74 -13.08
N GLN A 340 19.14 14.69 -13.39
CA GLN A 340 18.68 15.69 -12.42
C GLN A 340 17.96 15.01 -11.24
N TRP A 341 17.05 14.08 -11.52
CA TRP A 341 16.35 13.36 -10.46
C TRP A 341 17.28 12.49 -9.62
N ARG A 342 18.31 11.85 -10.21
CA ARG A 342 19.32 11.08 -9.46
C ARG A 342 20.07 11.99 -8.49
N ARG A 343 20.42 13.20 -8.91
CA ARG A 343 21.07 14.20 -8.06
C ARG A 343 20.16 14.65 -6.92
N ASP A 344 18.90 14.97 -7.21
CA ASP A 344 18.01 15.58 -6.23
C ASP A 344 17.40 14.55 -5.27
N TYR A 345 17.13 13.34 -5.75
CA TYR A 345 16.32 12.33 -5.05
C TYR A 345 16.98 10.96 -4.87
N GLY A 346 18.25 10.81 -5.28
CA GLY A 346 18.98 9.54 -5.29
C GLY A 346 18.59 8.61 -6.44
N ALA A 347 19.30 7.50 -6.60
CA ALA A 347 18.99 6.48 -7.62
C ALA A 347 17.69 5.70 -7.27
N PRO A 348 17.01 5.05 -8.23
CA PRO A 348 15.73 4.36 -8.00
C PRO A 348 15.70 3.46 -6.76
N ALA A 349 16.72 2.63 -6.53
CA ALA A 349 16.78 1.70 -5.40
C ALA A 349 17.49 2.28 -4.15
N GLU A 350 17.80 3.58 -4.14
CA GLU A 350 18.42 4.29 -3.01
C GLU A 350 17.59 5.47 -2.48
N PRO A 351 16.30 5.27 -2.16
CA PRO A 351 15.51 6.31 -1.53
C PRO A 351 16.01 6.65 -0.12
N THR A 352 15.84 7.91 0.23
CA THR A 352 15.90 8.41 1.60
C THR A 352 14.49 8.72 2.09
N GLU A 353 14.32 8.88 3.40
CA GLU A 353 13.01 9.20 3.96
C GLU A 353 12.40 10.48 3.36
N PRO A 354 13.11 11.61 3.19
CA PRO A 354 12.51 12.81 2.59
C PRO A 354 12.16 12.69 1.09
N ASN A 355 12.75 11.71 0.39
CA ASN A 355 12.65 11.57 -1.06
C ASN A 355 11.90 10.31 -1.50
N LEU A 356 11.16 9.68 -0.59
CA LEU A 356 10.54 8.38 -0.79
C LEU A 356 9.54 8.39 -1.94
N PHE A 357 8.60 9.34 -1.96
CA PHE A 357 7.58 9.44 -3.00
C PHE A 357 7.83 10.63 -3.95
N LYS A 358 9.06 10.74 -4.44
CA LYS A 358 9.46 11.73 -5.47
C LYS A 358 9.45 11.11 -6.86
N ARG A 359 9.47 11.96 -7.89
CA ARG A 359 9.40 11.58 -9.32
C ARG A 359 10.32 10.43 -9.74
N MET A 360 11.50 10.32 -9.10
CA MET A 360 12.43 9.20 -9.33
C MET A 360 11.80 7.82 -9.04
N ARG A 361 10.95 7.69 -8.02
CA ARG A 361 10.33 6.39 -7.65
C ARG A 361 9.16 6.02 -8.55
N TYR A 362 8.63 6.98 -9.30
CA TYR A 362 7.58 6.78 -10.29
C TYR A 362 8.20 6.72 -11.70
N ASP A 363 8.19 7.85 -12.43
CA ASP A 363 8.65 7.93 -13.83
C ASP A 363 10.10 7.49 -14.01
N GLY A 364 10.99 7.79 -13.06
CA GLY A 364 12.37 7.32 -13.11
C GLY A 364 12.49 5.80 -12.99
N SER A 365 11.60 5.16 -12.22
CA SER A 365 11.59 3.71 -12.03
C SER A 365 10.87 2.98 -13.17
N ALA A 366 9.81 3.57 -13.73
CA ALA A 366 9.19 3.11 -14.97
C ALA A 366 10.19 3.14 -16.14
N LEU A 367 11.09 4.13 -16.17
CA LEU A 367 12.17 4.19 -17.17
C LEU A 367 13.14 3.02 -17.04
N VAL A 368 13.45 2.55 -15.82
CA VAL A 368 14.28 1.35 -15.62
C VAL A 368 13.61 0.11 -16.22
N LEU A 369 12.30 -0.05 -16.01
CA LEU A 369 11.52 -1.15 -16.58
C LEU A 369 11.43 -1.05 -18.11
N TYR A 370 11.29 0.16 -18.64
CA TYR A 370 11.35 0.40 -20.08
C TYR A 370 12.72 0.01 -20.66
N ALA A 371 13.82 0.44 -20.03
CA ALA A 371 15.17 0.05 -20.45
C ALA A 371 15.38 -1.47 -20.38
N LEU A 372 14.83 -2.14 -19.36
CA LEU A 372 14.85 -3.60 -19.27
C LEU A 372 14.08 -4.22 -20.43
N ARG A 373 12.87 -3.73 -20.74
CA ARG A 373 12.08 -4.19 -21.89
C ARG A 373 12.83 -4.03 -23.21
N GLU A 374 13.46 -2.89 -23.44
CA GLU A 374 14.29 -2.66 -24.64
C GLU A 374 15.51 -3.60 -24.69
N LYS A 375 16.11 -3.91 -23.54
CA LYS A 375 17.27 -4.82 -23.44
C LYS A 375 16.91 -6.28 -23.75
N VAL A 376 15.80 -6.79 -23.21
CA VAL A 376 15.46 -8.22 -23.32
C VAL A 376 14.38 -8.54 -24.36
N GLY A 377 13.72 -7.52 -24.89
CA GLY A 377 12.57 -7.61 -25.80
C GLY A 377 11.24 -7.93 -25.10
N ASP A 378 10.14 -7.49 -25.70
CA ASP A 378 8.78 -7.58 -25.14
C ASP A 378 8.39 -8.98 -24.65
N THR A 379 8.70 -10.01 -25.43
CA THR A 379 8.33 -11.39 -25.09
C THR A 379 9.04 -11.87 -23.83
N THR A 380 10.30 -11.51 -23.65
CA THR A 380 11.08 -11.88 -22.46
C THR A 380 10.65 -11.04 -21.27
N PHE A 381 10.45 -9.73 -21.47
CA PHE A 381 9.95 -8.83 -20.44
C PHE A 381 8.61 -9.32 -19.87
N GLN A 382 7.63 -9.64 -20.71
CA GLN A 382 6.35 -10.18 -20.26
C GLN A 382 6.50 -11.49 -19.47
N LYS A 383 7.46 -12.35 -19.84
CA LYS A 383 7.75 -13.57 -19.07
C LYS A 383 8.36 -13.25 -17.71
N ILE A 384 9.23 -12.25 -17.61
CA ILE A 384 9.84 -11.78 -16.35
C ILE A 384 8.71 -11.29 -15.43
N GLU A 385 7.88 -10.40 -15.92
CA GLU A 385 6.77 -9.79 -15.18
C GLU A 385 5.80 -10.85 -14.64
N ARG A 386 5.38 -11.80 -15.47
CA ARG A 386 4.51 -12.92 -15.06
C ARG A 386 5.20 -13.86 -14.07
N ALA A 387 6.48 -14.16 -14.28
CA ALA A 387 7.25 -15.01 -13.38
C ALA A 387 7.45 -14.35 -12.01
N TRP A 388 7.62 -13.04 -11.97
CA TRP A 388 7.72 -12.25 -10.75
C TRP A 388 6.43 -12.33 -9.93
N VAL A 389 5.31 -11.91 -10.51
CA VAL A 389 4.03 -11.83 -9.77
C VAL A 389 3.49 -13.20 -9.36
N SER A 390 3.78 -14.26 -10.14
CA SER A 390 3.39 -15.62 -9.78
C SER A 390 4.33 -16.27 -8.76
N GLY A 391 5.65 -16.07 -8.89
CA GLY A 391 6.66 -16.68 -8.02
C GLY A 391 6.72 -16.07 -6.61
N PHE A 392 6.36 -14.80 -6.48
CA PHE A 392 6.36 -14.07 -5.21
C PHE A 392 4.94 -13.74 -4.68
N LYS A 393 3.88 -14.31 -5.29
CA LYS A 393 2.49 -14.11 -4.85
C LYS A 393 2.35 -14.34 -3.34
N GLY A 394 1.85 -13.33 -2.62
CA GLY A 394 1.62 -13.39 -1.18
C GLY A 394 2.88 -13.35 -0.31
N ARG A 395 4.04 -12.95 -0.87
CA ARG A 395 5.33 -12.88 -0.18
C ARG A 395 5.89 -11.46 -0.23
N THR A 396 6.96 -11.23 0.54
CA THR A 396 7.82 -10.06 0.37
C THR A 396 8.94 -10.38 -0.61
N ALA A 397 9.39 -9.38 -1.35
CA ALA A 397 10.47 -9.55 -2.30
C ALA A 397 11.37 -8.30 -2.39
N SER A 398 12.64 -8.52 -2.69
CA SER A 398 13.65 -7.46 -2.80
C SER A 398 14.12 -7.23 -4.23
N THR A 399 14.80 -6.10 -4.45
CA THR A 399 15.44 -5.72 -5.71
C THR A 399 16.39 -6.81 -6.21
N ARG A 400 17.21 -7.40 -5.32
CA ARG A 400 18.11 -8.50 -5.70
C ARG A 400 17.34 -9.70 -6.25
N GLN A 401 16.23 -10.07 -5.61
CA GLN A 401 15.42 -11.19 -6.07
C GLN A 401 14.76 -10.92 -7.42
N PHE A 402 14.39 -9.67 -7.71
CA PHE A 402 13.90 -9.27 -9.03
C PHE A 402 15.00 -9.43 -10.08
N VAL A 403 16.20 -8.92 -9.83
CA VAL A 403 17.35 -9.03 -10.75
C VAL A 403 17.74 -10.49 -11.00
N ASP A 404 17.78 -11.32 -9.95
CA ASP A 404 18.08 -12.76 -10.06
C ASP A 404 17.02 -13.48 -10.92
N LEU A 405 15.73 -13.19 -10.68
CA LEU A 405 14.63 -13.77 -11.45
C LEU A 405 14.65 -13.30 -12.91
N ALA A 406 14.86 -12.01 -13.15
CA ALA A 406 14.96 -11.43 -14.47
C ALA A 406 16.09 -12.09 -15.27
N SER A 407 17.28 -12.22 -14.67
CA SER A 407 18.45 -12.88 -15.27
C SER A 407 18.15 -14.33 -15.63
N LYS A 408 17.54 -15.07 -14.69
CA LYS A 408 17.15 -16.47 -14.91
C LYS A 408 16.16 -16.63 -16.07
N VAL A 409 15.17 -15.75 -16.18
CA VAL A 409 14.15 -15.82 -17.23
C VAL A 409 14.71 -15.35 -18.59
N ALA A 410 15.58 -14.35 -18.59
CA ALA A 410 16.25 -13.86 -19.80
C ALA A 410 17.31 -14.83 -20.34
N GLY A 411 17.89 -15.68 -19.49
CA GLY A 411 18.96 -16.60 -19.87
C GLY A 411 20.33 -15.90 -20.00
N GLU A 412 20.46 -14.67 -19.54
CA GLU A 412 21.70 -13.90 -19.42
C GLU A 412 21.79 -13.23 -18.05
N ASP A 413 22.99 -12.94 -17.56
CA ASP A 413 23.18 -12.19 -16.33
C ASP A 413 22.85 -10.70 -16.55
N LEU A 414 21.81 -10.22 -15.86
CA LEU A 414 21.34 -8.83 -15.95
C LEU A 414 21.88 -7.93 -14.83
N GLU A 415 22.65 -8.44 -13.86
CA GLU A 415 23.21 -7.62 -12.76
C GLU A 415 24.04 -6.46 -13.32
N GLY A 416 24.94 -6.75 -14.26
CA GLY A 416 25.78 -5.72 -14.89
C GLY A 416 24.99 -4.66 -15.67
N PHE A 417 23.79 -5.00 -16.14
CA PHE A 417 22.90 -4.06 -16.82
C PHE A 417 22.05 -3.27 -15.81
N LEU A 418 21.33 -3.93 -14.92
CA LEU A 418 20.37 -3.31 -14.00
C LEU A 418 21.05 -2.53 -12.87
N HIS A 419 22.23 -2.95 -12.41
CA HIS A 419 22.88 -2.32 -11.27
C HIS A 419 23.16 -0.81 -11.50
N PRO A 420 23.74 -0.36 -12.63
CA PRO A 420 23.86 1.07 -12.94
C PRO A 420 22.52 1.81 -13.04
N TRP A 421 21.46 1.18 -13.55
CA TRP A 421 20.14 1.80 -13.60
C TRP A 421 19.57 2.02 -12.19
N LEU A 422 19.75 1.06 -11.29
CA LEU A 422 19.14 1.06 -9.96
C LEU A 422 19.93 1.83 -8.90
N TYR A 423 21.26 1.82 -9.00
CA TYR A 423 22.18 2.36 -7.97
C TYR A 423 23.17 3.40 -8.53
N GLY A 424 23.24 3.59 -9.86
CA GLY A 424 24.17 4.54 -10.47
C GLY A 424 23.80 5.99 -10.21
N SER A 425 24.81 6.84 -10.04
CA SER A 425 24.63 8.30 -9.95
C SER A 425 24.35 8.98 -11.28
N ARG A 426 24.55 8.27 -12.40
CA ARG A 426 24.24 8.70 -13.77
C ARG A 426 23.40 7.65 -14.48
N THR A 427 22.58 8.12 -15.40
CA THR A 427 21.69 7.30 -16.20
C THR A 427 22.48 6.59 -17.30
N PRO A 428 22.41 5.25 -17.41
CA PRO A 428 23.07 4.52 -18.48
C PRO A 428 22.49 4.87 -19.86
N PRO A 429 23.21 4.59 -20.96
CA PRO A 429 22.66 4.70 -22.31
C PRO A 429 21.40 3.85 -22.48
N MET A 430 20.35 4.43 -23.06
CA MET A 430 19.10 3.72 -23.35
C MET A 430 19.29 2.68 -24.47
N PRO A 431 19.00 1.38 -24.23
CA PRO A 431 18.98 0.38 -25.29
C PRO A 431 17.99 0.77 -26.40
N GLY A 432 18.35 0.52 -27.66
CA GLY A 432 17.49 0.85 -28.81
C GLY A 432 17.41 2.33 -29.20
N HIS A 433 17.86 3.25 -28.33
CA HIS A 433 17.69 4.69 -28.51
C HIS A 433 19.01 5.48 -28.34
N PRO A 434 19.98 5.35 -29.25
CA PRO A 434 21.27 6.05 -29.16
C PRO A 434 21.15 7.57 -29.32
N ASP A 435 20.01 8.07 -29.80
CA ASP A 435 19.69 9.49 -29.94
C ASP A 435 19.18 10.12 -28.62
N TRP A 436 18.86 9.32 -27.60
CA TRP A 436 18.40 9.84 -26.32
C TRP A 436 19.58 10.33 -25.49
N VAL A 437 19.50 11.58 -25.06
CA VAL A 437 20.54 12.27 -24.28
C VAL A 437 19.91 12.79 -22.99
N VAL A 438 20.61 12.60 -21.87
CA VAL A 438 20.25 13.19 -20.57
C VAL A 438 20.57 14.68 -20.58
N ASP A 439 19.70 15.48 -19.98
CA ASP A 439 20.04 16.87 -19.71
C ASP A 439 21.07 16.92 -18.57
N PRO A 440 22.10 17.79 -18.65
CA PRO A 440 23.05 17.94 -17.56
C PRO A 440 22.32 18.34 -16.27
N ALA A 441 22.58 17.63 -15.17
CA ALA A 441 22.08 18.02 -13.87
C ALA A 441 22.62 19.42 -13.49
N ALA A 442 21.71 20.34 -13.20
CA ALA A 442 21.97 21.74 -12.87
C ALA A 442 22.41 21.96 -11.41
#